data_AF-A0A0B8WWN1-F1
#
_entry.id   AF-A0A0B8WWN1-F1
#
_cell.length_a   1.000
_cell.length_b   1.000
_cell.length_c   1.000
_cell.angle_alpha   90.00
_cell.angle_beta   90.00
_cell.angle_gamma   90.00
#
_symmetry.space_group_name_H-M   'P 1'
#
loop_
_entity.id
_entity.type
_entity.pdbx_description
1 polymer ?
#
loop_
_entity_poly.entity_id
_entity_poly.type
_entity_poly.pdbx_seq_one_letter_code
_entity_poly.pdbx_strand_id
1 'polypeptide(L)'
;MIKQTLVSALLAIGFLAGCNNSMSGIETASENSPQSVQNTSESQKMLQQLEATLRATQTSEAATQQKLTTTGLALNNSQISTILGMASSALGGAGLGNSNDLSAILPVLIGGASQGVGNLGLPTAQTTDLLALIGNGSLGSIIGIGSASGSGVSTDLIQTLTGSLFQNLPAAGISSGNISQVAGSLIGSLTGNLGSTGLGAGDLASVIQSISSGAVLGIGGINGNGGMNSALFSSILSQIGAGSVQGISGITLPGGMNTSVLQTLLGSFTSGSNLGLGQLAGSQVINNSAISTLLGSLMQGQNAALPNIGLGSNQQQTMALFLQMLLANMGR
;
A
#
# COMPACT_ATOMS: atom_id res chain seq x y z
N MET A 1 12.04 -47.66 58.93
CA MET A 1 11.01 -48.03 57.92
C MET A 1 11.67 -47.85 56.55
N ILE A 2 11.98 -48.88 55.75
CA ILE A 2 11.05 -49.79 55.01
C ILE A 2 10.23 -48.95 54.01
N LYS A 3 10.19 -49.09 52.67
CA LYS A 3 10.72 -49.98 51.59
C LYS A 3 10.27 -49.29 50.24
N GLN A 4 10.89 -49.50 49.06
CA GLN A 4 10.53 -50.47 47.97
C GLN A 4 9.05 -50.35 47.48
N THR A 5 8.63 -50.25 46.18
CA THR A 5 9.18 -50.51 44.81
C THR A 5 8.27 -49.74 43.77
N LEU A 6 8.71 -49.08 42.68
CA LEU A 6 9.15 -49.54 41.32
C LEU A 6 8.00 -49.77 40.28
N VAL A 7 8.33 -49.85 38.97
CA VAL A 7 7.50 -50.14 37.76
C VAL A 7 6.80 -48.90 37.16
N SER A 8 7.09 -48.36 35.96
CA SER A 8 7.54 -48.84 34.63
C SER A 8 6.43 -49.37 33.69
N ALA A 9 6.11 -48.61 32.64
CA ALA A 9 5.38 -49.11 31.46
C ALA A 9 5.97 -48.50 30.19
N LEU A 10 6.56 -49.36 29.36
CA LEU A 10 7.14 -49.09 28.05
C LEU A 10 6.13 -49.53 26.98
N LEU A 11 5.94 -48.76 25.91
CA LEU A 11 5.39 -49.31 24.68
C LEU A 11 6.03 -48.66 23.44
N ALA A 12 6.67 -49.48 22.62
CA ALA A 12 7.26 -49.11 21.36
C ALA A 12 6.81 -50.12 20.29
N ILE A 13 6.17 -49.63 19.23
CA ILE A 13 5.79 -50.35 18.01
C ILE A 13 5.79 -49.26 16.91
N GLY A 14 6.34 -49.43 15.71
CA GLY A 14 7.13 -50.52 15.13
C GLY A 14 7.41 -50.17 13.65
N PHE A 15 8.62 -50.45 13.15
CA PHE A 15 8.97 -50.20 11.74
C PHE A 15 8.35 -51.24 10.81
N LEU A 16 8.00 -50.84 9.58
CA LEU A 16 7.88 -51.71 8.41
C LEU A 16 8.30 -50.95 7.15
N ALA A 17 9.03 -51.62 6.25
CA ALA A 17 9.63 -51.04 5.05
C ALA A 17 9.51 -51.99 3.84
N GLY A 18 9.49 -51.42 2.62
CA GLY A 18 9.50 -52.14 1.33
C GLY A 18 8.12 -52.65 0.89
N CYS A 19 7.69 -52.54 -0.37
CA CYS A 19 8.41 -52.85 -1.61
C CYS A 19 7.85 -52.09 -2.84
N ASN A 20 8.52 -52.26 -3.98
CA ASN A 20 8.23 -51.64 -5.28
C ASN A 20 7.68 -52.67 -6.29
N ASN A 21 6.70 -52.30 -7.14
CA ASN A 21 6.56 -52.65 -8.58
C ASN A 21 5.11 -52.56 -9.15
N SER A 22 4.97 -51.75 -10.19
CA SER A 22 4.29 -51.98 -11.49
C SER A 22 2.97 -52.77 -11.67
N MET A 23 2.01 -52.04 -12.28
CA MET A 23 1.23 -52.41 -13.48
C MET A 23 -0.18 -53.05 -13.36
N SER A 24 -1.04 -52.61 -14.29
CA SER A 24 -2.41 -53.07 -14.63
C SER A 24 -3.51 -52.77 -13.61
N GLY A 25 -4.46 -51.91 -14.02
CA GLY A 25 -5.64 -51.55 -13.22
C GLY A 25 -6.91 -52.29 -13.63
N ILE A 26 -8.00 -51.97 -12.92
CA ILE A 26 -9.41 -52.13 -13.31
C ILE A 26 -10.18 -51.07 -12.50
N GLU A 27 -11.23 -50.50 -13.08
CA GLU A 27 -12.04 -49.44 -12.46
C GLU A 27 -12.87 -49.97 -11.30
N THR A 28 -13.02 -49.19 -10.21
CA THR A 28 -14.28 -49.09 -9.44
C THR A 28 -14.27 -47.91 -8.47
N ALA A 29 -15.37 -47.16 -8.46
CA ALA A 29 -15.81 -46.21 -7.42
C ALA A 29 -14.74 -45.35 -6.72
N SER A 30 -14.49 -44.16 -7.24
CA SER A 30 -13.86 -43.08 -6.47
C SER A 30 -14.78 -42.67 -5.31
N GLU A 31 -14.46 -43.08 -4.09
CA GLU A 31 -15.07 -42.51 -2.89
C GLU A 31 -14.76 -41.01 -2.83
N ASN A 32 -15.79 -40.20 -3.07
CA ASN A 32 -15.70 -38.75 -3.04
C ASN A 32 -15.53 -38.27 -1.59
N SER A 33 -14.30 -38.38 -1.09
CA SER A 33 -13.87 -37.72 0.15
C SER A 33 -14.16 -36.23 -0.01
N PRO A 34 -15.00 -35.62 0.85
CA PRO A 34 -15.23 -34.19 0.80
C PRO A 34 -13.89 -33.48 1.04
N GLN A 35 -13.31 -32.89 -0.02
CA GLN A 35 -12.19 -31.98 0.15
C GLN A 35 -12.64 -30.90 1.13
N SER A 36 -12.00 -30.83 2.28
CA SER A 36 -12.24 -29.74 3.23
C SER A 36 -11.93 -28.44 2.52
N VAL A 37 -12.96 -27.66 2.17
CA VAL A 37 -12.80 -26.30 1.70
C VAL A 37 -12.15 -25.54 2.85
N GLN A 38 -10.83 -25.38 2.79
CA GLN A 38 -10.07 -24.51 3.65
C GLN A 38 -10.53 -23.08 3.34
N ASN A 39 -11.57 -22.63 4.04
CA ASN A 39 -12.03 -21.25 4.05
C ASN A 39 -10.91 -20.40 4.67
N THR A 40 -9.93 -20.06 3.83
CA THR A 40 -8.90 -19.08 4.14
C THR A 40 -9.59 -17.75 4.37
N SER A 41 -9.35 -17.18 5.54
CA SER A 41 -9.86 -15.85 5.90
C SER A 41 -9.20 -14.77 5.03
N GLU A 42 -9.85 -13.61 4.88
CA GLU A 42 -9.24 -12.48 4.14
C GLU A 42 -7.89 -12.06 4.76
N SER A 43 -7.75 -12.18 6.07
CA SER A 43 -6.48 -11.96 6.78
C SER A 43 -5.35 -12.85 6.26
N GLN A 44 -5.63 -14.15 6.08
CA GLN A 44 -4.68 -15.12 5.53
C GLN A 44 -4.41 -14.88 4.04
N LYS A 45 -5.43 -14.53 3.24
CA LYS A 45 -5.26 -14.18 1.82
C LYS A 45 -4.37 -12.94 1.65
N MET A 46 -4.61 -11.89 2.43
CA MET A 46 -3.79 -10.67 2.40
C MET A 46 -2.33 -10.93 2.81
N LEU A 47 -2.08 -11.80 3.81
CA LEU A 47 -0.73 -12.24 4.16
C LEU A 47 -0.05 -13.03 3.03
N GLN A 48 -0.78 -13.94 2.37
CA GLN A 48 -0.27 -14.70 1.22
C GLN A 48 0.04 -13.81 0.00
N GLN A 49 -0.80 -12.79 -0.25
CA GLN A 49 -0.57 -11.81 -1.31
C GLN A 49 0.62 -10.88 -1.00
N LEU A 50 0.78 -10.50 0.27
CA LEU A 50 1.97 -9.78 0.74
C LEU A 50 3.24 -10.62 0.54
N GLU A 51 3.20 -11.92 0.88
CA GLU A 51 4.31 -12.84 0.61
C GLU A 51 4.62 -12.95 -0.88
N ALA A 52 3.61 -13.14 -1.73
CA ALA A 52 3.78 -13.22 -3.18
C ALA A 52 4.39 -11.93 -3.76
N THR A 53 3.95 -10.77 -3.28
CA THR A 53 4.48 -9.45 -3.65
C THR A 53 5.94 -9.29 -3.23
N LEU A 54 6.29 -9.66 -2.00
CA LEU A 54 7.66 -9.59 -1.49
C LEU A 54 8.59 -10.57 -2.23
N ARG A 55 8.11 -11.77 -2.57
CA ARG A 55 8.86 -12.77 -3.36
C ARG A 55 9.03 -12.40 -4.82
N ALA A 56 8.12 -11.64 -5.42
CA ALA A 56 8.23 -11.19 -6.82
C ALA A 56 9.52 -10.38 -7.08
N THR A 57 10.07 -9.72 -6.04
CA THR A 57 11.38 -9.04 -6.13
C THR A 57 12.59 -9.97 -6.25
N GLN A 58 12.44 -11.26 -5.94
CA GLN A 58 13.52 -12.25 -6.08
C GLN A 58 13.71 -12.68 -7.54
N THR A 59 12.69 -12.54 -8.38
CA THR A 59 12.68 -12.99 -9.77
C THR A 59 12.81 -11.81 -10.74
N SER A 60 13.99 -11.64 -11.32
CA SER A 60 14.35 -10.51 -12.20
C SER A 60 13.51 -10.40 -13.50
N GLU A 61 12.64 -11.36 -13.79
CA GLU A 61 11.82 -11.43 -15.01
C GLU A 61 10.40 -10.85 -14.83
N ALA A 62 9.95 -10.61 -13.60
CA ALA A 62 8.62 -10.01 -13.33
C ALA A 62 8.59 -8.47 -13.49
N ALA A 63 9.75 -7.83 -13.55
CA ALA A 63 9.91 -6.37 -13.51
C ALA A 63 9.50 -5.62 -14.79
N THR A 64 9.14 -6.32 -15.88
CA THR A 64 8.84 -5.71 -17.19
C THR A 64 7.41 -5.24 -17.39
N GLN A 65 6.47 -5.51 -16.47
CA GLN A 65 5.07 -5.06 -16.59
C GLN A 65 4.55 -4.20 -15.41
N GLN A 66 5.29 -4.13 -14.30
CA GLN A 66 5.07 -3.14 -13.27
C GLN A 66 6.14 -2.06 -13.42
N LYS A 67 5.75 -0.79 -13.59
CA LYS A 67 6.67 0.35 -13.59
C LYS A 67 7.08 0.71 -12.15
N LEU A 68 7.47 -0.31 -11.40
CA LEU A 68 7.88 -0.26 -10.03
C LEU A 68 9.39 0.02 -10.03
N THR A 69 9.82 1.12 -9.41
CA THR A 69 11.24 1.48 -9.28
C THR A 69 11.95 0.60 -8.26
N THR A 70 11.86 -0.73 -8.41
CA THR A 70 12.47 -1.74 -7.51
C THR A 70 13.96 -1.99 -7.80
N THR A 71 14.60 -1.10 -8.56
CA THR A 71 16.02 -1.13 -8.92
C THR A 71 16.94 -1.20 -7.68
N GLY A 72 17.18 -2.42 -7.19
CA GLY A 72 18.05 -2.72 -6.04
C GLY A 72 17.43 -3.57 -4.92
N LEU A 73 16.12 -3.87 -4.95
CA LEU A 73 15.46 -4.65 -3.89
C LEU A 73 15.63 -6.18 -4.05
N ALA A 74 16.86 -6.68 -3.87
CA ALA A 74 17.13 -8.12 -3.80
C ALA A 74 16.84 -8.69 -2.38
N LEU A 75 15.56 -8.86 -2.03
CA LEU A 75 15.17 -9.37 -0.70
C LEU A 75 15.54 -10.85 -0.52
N ASN A 76 16.29 -11.16 0.55
CA ASN A 76 16.54 -12.53 0.95
C ASN A 76 15.38 -13.09 1.80
N ASN A 77 15.31 -14.43 1.92
CA ASN A 77 14.22 -15.10 2.65
C ASN A 77 14.10 -14.69 4.12
N SER A 78 15.20 -14.29 4.78
CA SER A 78 15.15 -13.79 6.17
C SER A 78 14.50 -12.41 6.26
N GLN A 79 14.76 -11.53 5.29
CA GLN A 79 14.13 -10.21 5.22
C GLN A 79 12.63 -10.34 4.96
N ILE A 80 12.23 -11.19 4.01
CA ILE A 80 10.82 -11.49 3.74
C ILE A 80 10.15 -12.07 4.99
N SER A 81 10.79 -13.03 5.66
CA SER A 81 10.29 -13.63 6.91
C SER A 81 10.16 -12.61 8.06
N THR A 82 11.00 -11.57 8.09
CA THR A 82 10.90 -10.50 9.11
C THR A 82 9.66 -9.64 8.86
N ILE A 83 9.40 -9.26 7.61
CA ILE A 83 8.24 -8.45 7.23
C ILE A 83 6.94 -9.22 7.49
N LEU A 84 6.86 -10.47 7.01
CA LEU A 84 5.69 -11.33 7.21
C LEU A 84 5.49 -11.71 8.68
N GLY A 85 6.58 -11.96 9.42
CA GLY A 85 6.54 -12.26 10.84
C GLY A 85 5.96 -11.11 11.66
N MET A 86 6.36 -9.87 11.38
CA MET A 86 5.80 -8.68 12.04
C MET A 86 4.34 -8.42 11.64
N ALA A 87 4.00 -8.56 10.36
CA ALA A 87 2.61 -8.42 9.87
C ALA A 87 1.67 -9.47 10.50
N SER A 88 2.09 -10.74 10.53
CA SER A 88 1.34 -11.83 11.15
C SER A 88 1.24 -11.67 12.68
N SER A 89 2.31 -11.23 13.35
CA SER A 89 2.30 -10.96 14.79
C SER A 89 1.37 -9.81 15.16
N ALA A 90 1.31 -8.74 14.35
CA ALA A 90 0.39 -7.64 14.54
C ALA A 90 -1.07 -8.11 14.41
N LEU A 91 -1.39 -8.89 13.37
CA LEU A 91 -2.74 -9.46 13.17
C LEU A 91 -3.10 -10.45 14.30
N GLY A 92 -2.16 -11.26 14.77
CA GLY A 92 -2.36 -12.15 15.92
C GLY A 92 -2.64 -11.38 17.21
N GLY A 93 -1.83 -10.34 17.50
CA GLY A 93 -2.00 -9.47 18.67
C GLY A 93 -3.29 -8.65 18.66
N ALA A 94 -3.81 -8.32 17.48
CA ALA A 94 -5.11 -7.67 17.32
C ALA A 94 -6.31 -8.64 17.31
N GLY A 95 -6.08 -9.96 17.38
CA GLY A 95 -7.14 -10.98 17.24
C GLY A 95 -7.69 -11.14 15.81
N LEU A 96 -7.04 -10.54 14.82
CA LEU A 96 -7.48 -10.48 13.41
C LEU A 96 -6.91 -11.60 12.53
N GLY A 97 -6.11 -12.52 13.07
CA GLY A 97 -5.44 -13.58 12.29
C GLY A 97 -6.36 -14.49 11.46
N ASN A 98 -7.64 -14.60 11.82
CA ASN A 98 -8.69 -15.31 11.07
C ASN A 98 -9.85 -14.40 10.63
N SER A 99 -9.66 -13.07 10.63
CA SER A 99 -10.73 -12.11 10.31
C SER A 99 -11.01 -12.04 8.81
N ASN A 100 -12.26 -11.67 8.47
CA ASN A 100 -12.69 -11.32 7.12
C ASN A 100 -12.99 -9.82 6.95
N ASP A 101 -12.84 -9.02 8.01
CA ASP A 101 -13.06 -7.57 7.98
C ASP A 101 -11.81 -6.86 7.44
N LEU A 102 -11.78 -6.60 6.13
CA LEU A 102 -10.70 -5.89 5.47
C LEU A 102 -10.45 -4.48 6.04
N SER A 103 -11.47 -3.82 6.59
CA SER A 103 -11.31 -2.48 7.17
C SER A 103 -10.51 -2.50 8.47
N ALA A 104 -10.64 -3.58 9.26
CA ALA A 104 -9.82 -3.82 10.45
C ALA A 104 -8.46 -4.46 10.12
N ILE A 105 -8.40 -5.35 9.12
CA ILE A 105 -7.18 -6.07 8.72
C ILE A 105 -6.15 -5.12 8.10
N LEU A 106 -6.56 -4.23 7.18
CA LEU A 106 -5.62 -3.40 6.41
C LEU A 106 -4.70 -2.54 7.31
N PRO A 107 -5.21 -1.77 8.30
CA PRO A 107 -4.34 -0.97 9.16
C PRO A 107 -3.32 -1.80 9.94
N VAL A 108 -3.74 -2.94 10.48
CA VAL A 108 -2.91 -3.81 11.31
C VAL A 108 -1.86 -4.56 10.47
N LEU A 109 -2.25 -5.09 9.31
CA LEU A 109 -1.35 -5.72 8.35
C LEU A 109 -0.27 -4.73 7.87
N ILE A 110 -0.69 -3.54 7.44
CA ILE A 110 0.22 -2.52 6.87
C ILE A 110 1.12 -1.93 7.94
N GLY A 111 0.62 -1.70 9.16
CA GLY A 111 1.43 -1.28 10.29
C GLY A 111 2.47 -2.32 10.69
N GLY A 112 2.07 -3.59 10.82
CA GLY A 112 2.99 -4.69 11.11
C GLY A 112 4.03 -4.92 10.01
N ALA A 113 3.63 -4.88 8.74
CA ALA A 113 4.56 -4.97 7.61
C ALA A 113 5.55 -3.79 7.61
N SER A 114 5.08 -2.57 7.86
CA SER A 114 5.92 -1.36 7.95
C SER A 114 6.95 -1.46 9.09
N GLN A 115 6.54 -1.94 10.28
CA GLN A 115 7.48 -2.23 11.38
C GLN A 115 8.50 -3.31 10.98
N GLY A 116 8.06 -4.33 10.25
CA GLY A 116 8.92 -5.34 9.65
C GLY A 116 9.99 -4.75 8.72
N VAL A 117 9.64 -3.75 7.90
CA VAL A 117 10.59 -2.99 7.09
C VAL A 117 11.57 -2.20 7.96
N GLY A 118 11.09 -1.49 8.99
CA GLY A 118 11.93 -0.73 9.92
C GLY A 118 12.97 -1.61 10.63
N ASN A 119 12.58 -2.82 11.03
CA ASN A 119 13.45 -3.81 11.65
C ASN A 119 14.58 -4.33 10.73
N LEU A 120 14.50 -4.11 9.41
CA LEU A 120 15.59 -4.47 8.49
C LEU A 120 16.76 -3.47 8.50
N GLY A 121 16.57 -2.27 9.07
CA GLY A 121 17.61 -1.23 9.15
C GLY A 121 18.12 -0.76 7.79
N LEU A 122 17.28 -0.81 6.74
CA LEU A 122 17.68 -0.48 5.38
C LEU A 122 17.91 1.04 5.17
N PRO A 123 18.76 1.43 4.20
CA PRO A 123 18.84 2.81 3.73
C PRO A 123 17.48 3.35 3.29
N THR A 124 17.22 4.64 3.54
CA THR A 124 15.93 5.31 3.28
C THR A 124 15.36 5.08 1.88
N ALA A 125 16.20 5.02 0.84
CA ALA A 125 15.76 4.70 -0.52
C ALA A 125 15.15 3.29 -0.61
N GLN A 126 15.87 2.26 -0.16
CA GLN A 126 15.39 0.88 -0.15
C GLN A 126 14.16 0.70 0.76
N THR A 127 14.10 1.39 1.90
CA THR A 127 12.90 1.45 2.74
C THR A 127 11.70 2.05 1.98
N THR A 128 11.92 3.12 1.22
CA THR A 128 10.87 3.76 0.41
C THR A 128 10.36 2.83 -0.68
N ASP A 129 11.26 2.22 -1.44
CA ASP A 129 10.91 1.27 -2.51
C ASP A 129 10.17 0.05 -1.95
N LEU A 130 10.52 -0.40 -0.75
CA LEU A 130 9.90 -1.55 -0.09
C LEU A 130 8.52 -1.22 0.49
N LEU A 131 8.32 -0.04 1.06
CA LEU A 131 7.00 0.46 1.43
C LEU A 131 6.12 0.68 0.20
N ALA A 132 6.69 1.18 -0.90
CA ALA A 132 5.99 1.32 -2.16
C ALA A 132 5.59 -0.05 -2.73
N LEU A 133 6.44 -1.07 -2.66
CA LEU A 133 6.11 -2.44 -3.04
C LEU A 133 4.94 -3.00 -2.21
N ILE A 134 5.00 -2.88 -0.88
CA ILE A 134 3.94 -3.34 0.04
C ILE A 134 2.61 -2.63 -0.26
N GLY A 135 2.67 -1.31 -0.45
CA GLY A 135 1.51 -0.49 -0.79
C GLY A 135 0.90 -0.85 -2.15
N ASN A 136 1.73 -1.00 -3.19
CA ASN A 136 1.27 -1.34 -4.54
C ASN A 136 0.72 -2.77 -4.64
N GLY A 137 1.33 -3.75 -3.96
CA GLY A 137 0.79 -5.11 -3.90
C GLY A 137 -0.59 -5.15 -3.22
N SER A 138 -0.69 -4.50 -2.06
CA SER A 138 -1.96 -4.40 -1.32
C SER A 138 -3.04 -3.64 -2.09
N LEU A 139 -2.65 -2.58 -2.81
CA LEU A 139 -3.54 -1.79 -3.66
C LEU A 139 -4.04 -2.62 -4.85
N GLY A 140 -3.15 -3.38 -5.49
CA GLY A 140 -3.50 -4.35 -6.53
C GLY A 140 -4.48 -5.41 -6.05
N SER A 141 -4.28 -5.94 -4.83
CA SER A 141 -5.24 -6.86 -4.19
C SER A 141 -6.63 -6.23 -4.02
N ILE A 142 -6.72 -5.03 -3.43
CA ILE A 142 -8.01 -4.35 -3.19
C ILE A 142 -8.74 -4.06 -4.51
N ILE A 143 -8.02 -3.58 -5.52
CA ILE A 143 -8.57 -3.34 -6.86
C ILE A 143 -9.07 -4.67 -7.47
N GLY A 144 -8.25 -5.72 -7.42
CA GLY A 144 -8.59 -7.04 -7.95
C GLY A 144 -9.82 -7.67 -7.28
N ILE A 145 -9.99 -7.50 -5.97
CA ILE A 145 -11.21 -7.91 -5.24
C ILE A 145 -12.43 -7.16 -5.77
N GLY A 146 -12.37 -5.83 -5.86
CA GLY A 146 -13.48 -5.01 -6.36
C GLY A 146 -13.89 -5.34 -7.80
N SER A 147 -12.92 -5.62 -8.68
CA SER A 147 -13.15 -6.08 -10.05
C SER A 147 -13.74 -7.50 -10.12
N ALA A 148 -13.25 -8.43 -9.30
CA ALA A 148 -13.72 -9.83 -9.29
C ALA A 148 -15.12 -9.98 -8.66
N SER A 149 -15.46 -9.16 -7.67
CA SER A 149 -16.77 -9.17 -7.00
C SER A 149 -17.86 -8.38 -7.75
N GLY A 150 -17.50 -7.63 -8.80
CA GLY A 150 -18.45 -6.78 -9.55
C GLY A 150 -18.99 -5.59 -8.75
N SER A 151 -18.51 -5.39 -7.51
CA SER A 151 -18.91 -4.32 -6.59
C SER A 151 -18.29 -2.95 -6.91
N GLY A 152 -17.40 -2.89 -7.91
CA GLY A 152 -16.55 -1.74 -8.16
C GLY A 152 -15.36 -1.68 -7.19
N VAL A 153 -14.44 -0.76 -7.46
CA VAL A 153 -13.24 -0.56 -6.64
C VAL A 153 -13.61 0.12 -5.31
N SER A 154 -13.24 -0.49 -4.18
CA SER A 154 -13.54 0.08 -2.86
C SER A 154 -12.62 1.27 -2.54
N THR A 155 -13.16 2.47 -2.72
CA THR A 155 -12.52 3.75 -2.40
C THR A 155 -12.09 3.86 -0.94
N ASP A 156 -12.87 3.27 -0.04
CA ASP A 156 -12.69 3.39 1.41
C ASP A 156 -11.57 2.47 1.90
N LEU A 157 -11.47 1.26 1.35
CA LEU A 157 -10.34 0.35 1.60
C LEU A 157 -9.04 0.92 1.04
N ILE A 158 -9.08 1.60 -0.11
CA ILE A 158 -7.89 2.29 -0.68
C ILE A 158 -7.47 3.49 0.18
N GLN A 159 -8.42 4.28 0.67
CA GLN A 159 -8.15 5.36 1.61
C GLN A 159 -7.55 4.82 2.91
N THR A 160 -8.09 3.72 3.43
CA THR A 160 -7.63 3.03 4.65
C THR A 160 -6.22 2.47 4.48
N LEU A 161 -5.94 1.76 3.38
CA LEU A 161 -4.61 1.25 3.01
C LEU A 161 -3.60 2.40 2.95
N THR A 162 -3.91 3.45 2.19
CA THR A 162 -2.95 4.54 1.95
C THR A 162 -2.72 5.35 3.21
N GLY A 163 -3.77 5.63 4.00
CA GLY A 163 -3.65 6.28 5.30
C GLY A 163 -2.80 5.48 6.28
N SER A 164 -3.01 4.16 6.34
CA SER A 164 -2.22 3.27 7.21
C SER A 164 -0.74 3.26 6.79
N LEU A 165 -0.46 3.20 5.49
CA LEU A 165 0.91 3.21 4.97
C LEU A 165 1.64 4.52 5.28
N PHE A 166 0.98 5.66 5.05
CA PHE A 166 1.56 6.98 5.34
C PHE A 166 1.68 7.25 6.84
N GLN A 167 0.74 6.78 7.67
CA GLN A 167 0.83 6.90 9.13
C GLN A 167 2.01 6.11 9.72
N ASN A 168 2.37 4.99 9.11
CA ASN A 168 3.42 4.09 9.61
C ASN A 168 4.83 4.40 9.05
N LEU A 169 5.05 5.51 8.33
CA LEU A 169 6.40 5.93 7.91
C LEU A 169 7.41 5.97 9.08
N PRO A 170 7.11 6.51 10.27
CA PRO A 170 8.05 6.49 11.39
C PRO A 170 8.32 5.08 11.91
N ALA A 171 7.31 4.20 11.90
CA ALA A 171 7.43 2.80 12.30
C ALA A 171 8.28 1.97 11.31
N ALA A 172 8.35 2.39 10.05
CA ALA A 172 9.26 1.88 9.04
C ALA A 172 10.70 2.42 9.13
N GLY A 173 11.03 3.16 10.20
CA GLY A 173 12.37 3.73 10.41
C GLY A 173 12.64 5.02 9.63
N ILE A 174 11.62 5.65 9.04
CA ILE A 174 11.79 6.96 8.37
C ILE A 174 11.92 8.07 9.42
N SER A 175 13.14 8.60 9.55
CA SER A 175 13.43 9.79 10.36
C SER A 175 12.61 11.01 9.90
N SER A 176 12.18 11.85 10.84
CA SER A 176 11.36 13.06 10.58
C SER A 176 11.89 13.97 9.46
N GLY A 177 13.21 14.16 9.36
CA GLY A 177 13.86 14.95 8.30
C GLY A 177 13.71 14.39 6.88
N ASN A 178 13.35 13.11 6.73
CA ASN A 178 13.16 12.42 5.45
C ASN A 178 11.69 12.16 5.11
N ILE A 179 10.74 12.34 6.05
CA ILE A 179 9.31 12.00 5.83
C ILE A 179 8.74 12.71 4.61
N SER A 180 9.08 13.98 4.37
CA SER A 180 8.58 14.73 3.21
C SER A 180 9.04 14.13 1.88
N GLN A 181 10.35 13.87 1.72
CA GLN A 181 10.89 13.23 0.52
C GLN A 181 10.28 11.84 0.31
N VAL A 182 10.23 11.02 1.35
CA VAL A 182 9.68 9.66 1.27
C VAL A 182 8.20 9.67 0.91
N ALA A 183 7.40 10.57 1.50
CA ALA A 183 5.99 10.72 1.17
C ALA A 183 5.77 11.12 -0.31
N GLY A 184 6.62 11.99 -0.86
CA GLY A 184 6.59 12.36 -2.28
C GLY A 184 6.95 11.20 -3.22
N SER A 185 8.05 10.49 -2.94
CA SER A 185 8.43 9.29 -3.71
C SER A 185 7.37 8.18 -3.62
N LEU A 186 6.82 7.94 -2.43
CA LEU A 186 5.82 6.92 -2.18
C LEU A 186 4.51 7.20 -2.91
N ILE A 187 3.99 8.44 -2.86
CA ILE A 187 2.75 8.79 -3.56
C ILE A 187 2.92 8.75 -5.08
N GLY A 188 4.11 9.13 -5.57
CA GLY A 188 4.48 9.01 -6.99
C GLY A 188 4.49 7.55 -7.45
N SER A 189 5.04 6.65 -6.64
CA SER A 189 5.03 5.21 -6.94
C SER A 189 3.60 4.64 -6.91
N LEU A 190 2.80 4.93 -5.88
CA LEU A 190 1.42 4.43 -5.76
C LEU A 190 0.53 4.89 -6.93
N THR A 191 0.61 6.17 -7.30
CA THR A 191 -0.19 6.71 -8.41
C THR A 191 0.33 6.25 -9.78
N GLY A 192 1.66 6.16 -9.97
CA GLY A 192 2.24 5.76 -11.26
C GLY A 192 2.01 4.29 -11.65
N ASN A 193 1.88 3.39 -10.68
CA ASN A 193 1.62 1.96 -10.96
C ASN A 193 0.17 1.64 -11.31
N LEU A 194 -0.76 2.59 -11.18
CA LEU A 194 -2.16 2.43 -11.58
C LEU A 194 -2.33 2.21 -13.10
N GLY A 195 -1.31 2.50 -13.92
CA GLY A 195 -1.33 2.13 -15.34
C GLY A 195 -1.37 0.62 -15.58
N SER A 196 -0.80 -0.17 -14.66
CA SER A 196 -0.73 -1.64 -14.76
C SER A 196 -1.96 -2.36 -14.17
N THR A 197 -2.92 -1.65 -13.57
CA THR A 197 -4.11 -2.27 -12.94
C THR A 197 -5.30 -2.43 -13.89
N GLY A 198 -5.21 -1.92 -15.12
CA GLY A 198 -6.26 -2.05 -16.15
C GLY A 198 -7.52 -1.22 -15.90
N LEU A 199 -7.48 -0.26 -14.96
CA LEU A 199 -8.63 0.58 -14.63
C LEU A 199 -9.07 1.49 -15.78
N GLY A 200 -10.38 1.69 -15.91
CA GLY A 200 -10.94 2.74 -16.75
C GLY A 200 -10.65 4.13 -16.20
N ALA A 201 -10.70 5.17 -17.04
CA ALA A 201 -10.36 6.53 -16.63
C ALA A 201 -11.24 7.09 -15.49
N GLY A 202 -12.50 6.63 -15.36
CA GLY A 202 -13.40 6.97 -14.27
C GLY A 202 -12.95 6.36 -12.93
N ASP A 203 -12.74 5.04 -12.90
CA ASP A 203 -12.25 4.34 -11.70
C ASP A 203 -10.86 4.85 -11.29
N LEU A 204 -10.00 5.12 -12.26
CA LEU A 204 -8.67 5.69 -12.03
C LEU A 204 -8.74 7.04 -11.31
N ALA A 205 -9.65 7.93 -11.70
CA ALA A 205 -9.87 9.20 -11.04
C ALA A 205 -10.33 9.02 -9.59
N SER A 206 -11.29 8.11 -9.33
CA SER A 206 -11.77 7.78 -7.98
C SER A 206 -10.67 7.17 -7.10
N VAL A 207 -9.88 6.24 -7.65
CA VAL A 207 -8.74 5.61 -6.96
C VAL A 207 -7.67 6.63 -6.61
N ILE A 208 -7.33 7.54 -7.53
CA ILE A 208 -6.39 8.64 -7.29
C ILE A 208 -6.91 9.60 -6.21
N GLN A 209 -8.21 9.88 -6.17
CA GLN A 209 -8.85 10.66 -5.12
C GLN A 209 -8.72 9.98 -3.74
N SER A 210 -9.00 8.67 -3.65
CA SER A 210 -8.85 7.88 -2.42
C SER A 210 -7.41 7.76 -1.94
N ILE A 211 -6.46 7.52 -2.84
CA ILE A 211 -5.02 7.48 -2.55
C ILE A 211 -4.57 8.82 -1.96
N SER A 212 -4.97 9.93 -2.59
CA SER A 212 -4.64 11.27 -2.12
C SER A 212 -5.25 11.59 -0.74
N SER A 213 -6.55 11.31 -0.56
CA SER A 213 -7.22 11.51 0.73
C SER A 213 -6.60 10.66 1.83
N GLY A 214 -6.28 9.40 1.53
CA GLY A 214 -5.62 8.48 2.44
C GLY A 214 -4.23 8.96 2.83
N ALA A 215 -3.40 9.36 1.88
CA ALA A 215 -2.07 9.89 2.16
C ALA A 215 -2.12 11.12 3.08
N VAL A 216 -3.04 12.06 2.83
CA VAL A 216 -3.25 13.22 3.71
C VAL A 216 -3.69 12.80 5.11
N LEU A 217 -4.67 11.89 5.23
CA LEU A 217 -5.09 11.35 6.54
C LEU A 217 -3.92 10.69 7.29
N GLY A 218 -3.10 9.88 6.62
CA GLY A 218 -1.99 9.15 7.24
C GLY A 218 -0.93 10.09 7.80
N ILE A 219 -0.56 11.13 7.04
CA ILE A 219 0.32 12.21 7.50
C ILE A 219 -0.33 12.98 8.66
N GLY A 220 -1.64 13.27 8.58
CA GLY A 220 -2.39 13.83 9.70
C GLY A 220 -2.35 12.95 10.96
N GLY A 221 -2.36 11.62 10.79
CA GLY A 221 -2.20 10.65 11.88
C GLY A 221 -0.83 10.74 12.58
N ILE A 222 0.26 10.98 11.84
CA ILE A 222 1.57 11.26 12.46
C ILE A 222 1.52 12.59 13.24
N ASN A 223 0.86 13.61 12.69
CA ASN A 223 0.74 14.93 13.31
C ASN A 223 -0.09 14.88 14.60
N GLY A 224 -1.22 14.18 14.59
CA GLY A 224 -2.11 13.99 15.74
C GLY A 224 -1.44 13.26 16.91
N ASN A 225 -0.44 12.41 16.63
CA ASN A 225 0.38 11.75 17.65
C ASN A 225 1.51 12.67 18.20
N GLY A 226 1.46 13.98 17.92
CA GLY A 226 2.46 14.97 18.36
C GLY A 226 3.78 14.95 17.58
N GLY A 227 3.84 14.21 16.46
CA GLY A 227 5.10 13.92 15.76
C GLY A 227 5.61 15.02 14.83
N MET A 228 4.84 16.07 14.53
CA MET A 228 5.18 17.06 13.51
C MET A 228 4.76 18.48 13.87
N ASN A 229 5.37 19.46 13.19
CA ASN A 229 4.96 20.86 13.21
C ASN A 229 4.34 21.27 11.87
N SER A 230 3.70 22.44 11.83
CA SER A 230 3.00 22.95 10.64
C SER A 230 3.91 23.10 9.42
N ALA A 231 5.16 23.52 9.61
CA ALA A 231 6.14 23.67 8.52
C ALA A 231 6.51 22.33 7.88
N LEU A 232 6.71 21.29 8.69
CA LEU A 232 6.97 19.93 8.21
C LEU A 232 5.72 19.37 7.50
N PHE A 233 4.52 19.60 8.01
CA PHE A 233 3.28 19.17 7.34
C PHE A 233 3.11 19.86 5.98
N SER A 234 3.28 21.18 5.88
CA SER A 234 3.30 21.91 4.60
C SER A 234 4.38 21.37 3.64
N SER A 235 5.58 21.07 4.15
CA SER A 235 6.66 20.46 3.34
C SER A 235 6.29 19.08 2.80
N ILE A 236 5.68 18.22 3.64
CA ILE A 236 5.20 16.90 3.23
C ILE A 236 4.11 17.02 2.16
N LEU A 237 3.13 17.91 2.33
CA LEU A 237 2.07 18.11 1.33
C LEU A 237 2.62 18.64 0.00
N SER A 238 3.63 19.52 0.05
CA SER A 238 4.34 19.99 -1.15
C SER A 238 5.06 18.83 -1.86
N GLN A 239 5.78 17.98 -1.14
CA GLN A 239 6.41 16.80 -1.74
C GLN A 239 5.39 15.77 -2.25
N ILE A 240 4.26 15.59 -1.56
CA ILE A 240 3.14 14.76 -2.03
C ILE A 240 2.57 15.31 -3.34
N GLY A 241 2.38 16.63 -3.46
CA GLY A 241 1.95 17.27 -4.71
C GLY A 241 2.96 17.11 -5.85
N ALA A 242 4.25 17.28 -5.56
CA ALA A 242 5.31 17.06 -6.55
C ALA A 242 5.35 15.58 -7.01
N GLY A 243 5.27 14.66 -6.06
CA GLY A 243 5.19 13.22 -6.29
C GLY A 243 3.97 12.81 -7.10
N SER A 244 2.79 13.40 -6.85
CA SER A 244 1.58 13.09 -7.60
C SER A 244 1.70 13.47 -9.07
N VAL A 245 2.35 14.59 -9.40
CA VAL A 245 2.61 14.97 -10.80
C VAL A 245 3.55 13.97 -11.48
N GLN A 246 4.64 13.58 -10.82
CA GLN A 246 5.58 12.60 -11.36
C GLN A 246 4.90 11.23 -11.58
N GLY A 247 4.19 10.72 -10.57
CA GLY A 247 3.48 9.46 -10.61
C GLY A 247 2.39 9.46 -11.68
N ILE A 248 1.47 10.42 -11.63
CA ILE A 248 0.36 10.52 -12.61
C ILE A 248 0.90 10.69 -14.02
N SER A 249 1.91 11.54 -14.26
CA SER A 249 2.53 11.68 -15.59
C SER A 249 3.13 10.37 -16.12
N GLY A 250 3.46 9.46 -15.21
CA GLY A 250 4.04 8.16 -15.49
C GLY A 250 3.04 7.06 -15.84
N ILE A 251 1.73 7.29 -15.75
CA ILE A 251 0.67 6.33 -16.04
C ILE A 251 0.52 6.14 -17.55
N THR A 252 0.66 4.90 -18.01
CA THR A 252 0.34 4.52 -19.40
C THR A 252 -1.15 4.18 -19.50
N LEU A 253 -1.88 4.83 -20.41
CA LEU A 253 -3.30 4.56 -20.68
C LEU A 253 -3.53 4.19 -22.15
N PRO A 254 -4.54 3.35 -22.47
CA PRO A 254 -5.05 3.21 -23.82
C PRO A 254 -5.48 4.59 -24.37
N GLY A 255 -4.94 4.98 -25.53
CA GLY A 255 -5.13 6.34 -26.09
C GLY A 255 -4.09 7.39 -25.65
N GLY A 256 -3.18 7.03 -24.74
CA GLY A 256 -2.06 7.87 -24.30
C GLY A 256 -2.45 8.97 -23.30
N MET A 257 -1.44 9.59 -22.69
CA MET A 257 -1.63 10.73 -21.81
C MET A 257 -1.69 12.04 -22.60
N ASN A 258 -2.70 12.86 -22.30
CA ASN A 258 -2.82 14.22 -22.81
C ASN A 258 -3.09 15.21 -21.66
N THR A 259 -3.02 16.50 -21.94
CA THR A 259 -3.18 17.56 -20.93
C THR A 259 -4.54 17.54 -20.23
N SER A 260 -5.62 17.17 -20.92
CA SER A 260 -6.96 17.12 -20.35
C SER A 260 -7.11 15.93 -19.39
N VAL A 261 -6.57 14.77 -19.75
CA VAL A 261 -6.49 13.61 -18.84
C VAL A 261 -5.64 13.96 -17.61
N LEU A 262 -4.48 14.57 -17.79
CA LEU A 262 -3.61 14.99 -16.69
C LEU A 262 -4.30 16.03 -15.78
N GLN A 263 -5.08 16.97 -16.33
CA GLN A 263 -5.91 17.91 -15.56
C GLN A 263 -6.98 17.17 -14.75
N THR A 264 -7.70 16.21 -15.34
CA THR A 264 -8.69 15.39 -14.62
C THR A 264 -8.05 14.63 -13.47
N LEU A 265 -6.94 13.91 -13.70
CA LEU A 265 -6.31 13.09 -12.67
C LEU A 265 -5.66 13.94 -11.57
N LEU A 266 -5.00 15.07 -11.89
CA LEU A 266 -4.51 16.01 -10.87
C LEU A 266 -5.64 16.72 -10.14
N GLY A 267 -6.75 17.03 -10.82
CA GLY A 267 -7.96 17.57 -10.20
C GLY A 267 -8.55 16.60 -9.17
N SER A 268 -8.69 15.33 -9.53
CA SER A 268 -9.12 14.25 -8.64
C SER A 268 -8.15 14.05 -7.47
N PHE A 269 -6.84 14.06 -7.72
CA PHE A 269 -5.84 14.00 -6.66
C PHE A 269 -6.00 15.16 -5.68
N THR A 270 -6.09 16.38 -6.18
CA THR A 270 -6.15 17.60 -5.34
C THR A 270 -7.47 17.69 -4.57
N SER A 271 -8.58 17.27 -5.20
CA SER A 271 -9.88 17.09 -4.54
C SER A 271 -9.80 16.08 -3.40
N GLY A 272 -9.14 14.92 -3.62
CA GLY A 272 -8.90 13.92 -2.58
C GLY A 272 -8.10 14.46 -1.40
N SER A 273 -7.04 15.23 -1.68
CA SER A 273 -6.27 15.91 -0.63
C SER A 273 -7.12 16.92 0.14
N ASN A 274 -8.00 17.67 -0.53
CA ASN A 274 -8.91 18.60 0.14
C ASN A 274 -9.93 17.88 1.04
N LEU A 275 -10.46 16.73 0.60
CA LEU A 275 -11.32 15.87 1.42
C LEU A 275 -10.58 15.36 2.66
N GLY A 276 -9.34 14.87 2.51
CA GLY A 276 -8.50 14.45 3.63
C GLY A 276 -8.21 15.58 4.63
N LEU A 277 -7.89 16.79 4.14
CA LEU A 277 -7.71 17.97 4.98
C LEU A 277 -9.01 18.35 5.73
N GLY A 278 -10.17 18.31 5.05
CA GLY A 278 -11.47 18.54 5.67
C GLY A 278 -11.81 17.53 6.76
N GLN A 279 -11.48 16.25 6.55
CA GLN A 279 -11.64 15.20 7.56
C GLN A 279 -10.72 15.43 8.77
N LEU A 280 -9.44 15.79 8.56
CA LEU A 280 -8.53 16.15 9.65
C LEU A 280 -8.99 17.38 10.44
N ALA A 281 -9.59 18.37 9.77
CA ALA A 281 -10.18 19.53 10.42
C ALA A 281 -11.43 19.17 11.24
N GLY A 282 -12.29 18.29 10.71
CA GLY A 282 -13.43 17.73 11.45
C GLY A 282 -12.99 17.01 12.72
N SER A 283 -11.95 16.18 12.63
CA SER A 283 -11.33 15.46 13.75
C SER A 283 -10.42 16.32 14.64
N GLN A 284 -10.37 17.64 14.45
CA GLN A 284 -9.57 18.60 15.23
C GLN A 284 -8.03 18.36 15.19
N VAL A 285 -7.53 17.59 14.23
CA VAL A 285 -6.09 17.36 14.01
C VAL A 285 -5.41 18.59 13.41
N ILE A 286 -6.17 19.39 12.65
CA ILE A 286 -5.78 20.72 12.16
C ILE A 286 -6.91 21.73 12.40
N ASN A 287 -6.60 23.02 12.39
CA ASN A 287 -7.62 24.06 12.35
C ASN A 287 -8.19 24.20 10.93
N ASN A 288 -9.50 24.46 10.79
CA ASN A 288 -10.14 24.69 9.49
C ASN A 288 -9.47 25.82 8.68
N SER A 289 -8.97 26.87 9.34
CA SER A 289 -8.22 27.95 8.69
C SER A 289 -6.89 27.51 8.05
N ALA A 290 -6.34 26.36 8.46
CA ALA A 290 -5.10 25.83 7.90
C ALA A 290 -5.32 25.12 6.55
N ILE A 291 -6.56 24.70 6.21
CA ILE A 291 -6.86 23.94 4.98
C ILE A 291 -6.36 24.69 3.74
N SER A 292 -6.69 25.98 3.59
CA SER A 292 -6.25 26.79 2.44
C SER A 292 -4.72 26.88 2.31
N THR A 293 -4.02 27.00 3.45
CA THR A 293 -2.54 27.07 3.48
C THR A 293 -1.90 25.72 3.13
N LEU A 294 -2.43 24.63 3.68
CA LEU A 294 -1.95 23.27 3.45
C LEU A 294 -2.23 22.80 2.02
N LEU A 295 -3.42 23.11 1.49
CA LEU A 295 -3.82 22.86 0.11
C LEU A 295 -2.99 23.71 -0.88
N GLY A 296 -2.71 24.97 -0.55
CA GLY A 296 -1.79 25.82 -1.30
C GLY A 296 -0.36 25.26 -1.32
N SER A 297 0.11 24.68 -0.21
CA SER A 297 1.42 24.00 -0.14
C SER A 297 1.48 22.80 -1.10
N LEU A 298 0.40 22.03 -1.17
CA LEU A 298 0.27 20.89 -2.09
C LEU A 298 0.28 21.32 -3.57
N MET A 299 -0.52 22.33 -3.94
CA MET A 299 -0.57 22.81 -5.32
C MET A 299 0.71 23.53 -5.74
N GLN A 300 1.43 24.17 -4.81
CA GLN A 300 2.78 24.68 -5.07
C GLN A 300 3.73 23.53 -5.46
N GLY A 301 3.66 22.40 -4.75
CA GLY A 301 4.42 21.19 -5.06
C GLY A 301 4.10 20.62 -6.44
N GLN A 302 2.82 20.51 -6.77
CA GLN A 302 2.37 20.10 -8.11
C GLN A 302 2.92 21.04 -9.19
N ASN A 303 2.76 22.35 -9.03
CA ASN A 303 3.24 23.36 -9.97
C ASN A 303 4.76 23.30 -10.16
N ALA A 304 5.53 23.08 -9.09
CA ALA A 304 6.99 22.94 -9.14
C ALA A 304 7.46 21.66 -9.88
N ALA A 305 6.63 20.63 -9.98
CA ALA A 305 6.94 19.39 -10.68
C ALA A 305 6.57 19.39 -12.18
N LEU A 306 5.72 20.32 -12.64
CA LEU A 306 5.31 20.42 -14.05
C LEU A 306 6.47 20.54 -15.07
N PRO A 307 7.59 21.24 -14.78
CA PRO A 307 8.72 21.28 -15.70
C PRO A 307 9.40 19.92 -15.91
N ASN A 308 9.32 19.02 -14.92
CA ASN A 308 10.03 17.74 -14.92
C ASN A 308 9.33 16.65 -15.74
N ILE A 309 8.12 16.89 -16.22
CA ILE A 309 7.30 15.92 -16.96
C ILE A 309 7.23 16.21 -18.48
N GLY A 310 8.14 17.03 -19.00
CA GLY A 310 8.32 17.23 -20.45
C GLY A 310 7.22 18.00 -21.18
N LEU A 311 6.27 18.61 -20.45
CA LEU A 311 5.22 19.45 -21.04
C LEU A 311 5.82 20.68 -21.74
N GLY A 312 5.22 21.10 -22.87
CA GLY A 312 5.57 22.37 -23.52
C GLY A 312 5.18 23.58 -22.67
N SER A 313 5.88 24.72 -22.84
CA SER A 313 5.68 25.95 -22.03
C SER A 313 4.20 26.39 -21.93
N ASN A 314 3.46 26.35 -23.03
CA ASN A 314 2.04 26.71 -23.07
C ASN A 314 1.17 25.73 -22.28
N GLN A 315 1.52 24.43 -22.26
CA GLN A 315 0.84 23.41 -21.48
C GLN A 315 1.14 23.55 -19.99
N GLN A 316 2.39 23.87 -19.64
CA GLN A 316 2.80 24.18 -18.27
C GLN A 316 2.03 25.40 -17.73
N GLN A 317 1.94 26.50 -18.49
CA GLN A 317 1.14 27.67 -18.12
C GLN A 317 -0.35 27.34 -17.95
N THR A 318 -0.92 26.56 -18.87
CA THR A 318 -2.33 26.14 -18.81
C THR A 318 -2.60 25.29 -17.56
N MET A 319 -1.67 24.40 -17.18
CA MET A 319 -1.78 23.60 -15.97
C MET A 319 -1.57 24.43 -14.70
N ALA A 320 -0.62 25.37 -14.70
CA ALA A 320 -0.41 26.29 -13.58
C ALA A 320 -1.65 27.17 -13.31
N LEU A 321 -2.30 27.66 -14.37
CA LEU A 321 -3.57 28.39 -14.27
C LEU A 321 -4.71 27.48 -13.77
N PHE A 322 -4.79 26.23 -14.25
CA PHE A 322 -5.75 25.25 -13.75
C PHE A 322 -5.60 25.04 -12.24
N LEU A 323 -4.38 24.83 -11.73
CA LEU A 323 -4.13 24.67 -10.29
C LEU A 323 -4.50 25.94 -9.49
N GLN A 324 -4.21 27.13 -10.01
CA GLN A 324 -4.62 28.39 -9.36
C GLN A 324 -6.15 28.55 -9.29
N MET A 325 -6.86 28.24 -10.37
CA MET A 325 -8.33 28.25 -10.39
C MET A 325 -8.91 27.19 -9.43
N LEU A 326 -8.29 26.01 -9.37
CA LEU A 326 -8.70 24.92 -8.49
C LEU A 326 -8.53 25.29 -7.01
N LEU A 327 -7.43 25.95 -6.63
CA LEU A 327 -7.24 26.51 -5.29
C LEU A 327 -8.29 27.59 -4.96
N ALA A 328 -8.55 28.50 -5.90
CA ALA A 328 -9.54 29.56 -5.72
C ALA A 328 -10.98 29.03 -5.59
N ASN A 329 -11.28 27.85 -6.15
CA ASN A 329 -12.59 27.21 -6.07
C ASN A 329 -12.75 26.30 -4.84
N MET A 330 -11.66 25.70 -4.33
CA MET A 330 -11.71 24.80 -3.15
C MET A 330 -11.34 25.49 -1.82
N GLY A 331 -10.76 26.69 -1.86
CA GLY A 331 -10.44 27.49 -0.68
C GLY A 331 -11.56 28.42 -0.20
N ARG A 332 -12.83 28.10 -0.50
CA ARG A 332 -14.02 28.89 -0.14
C ARG A 332 -15.00 28.08 0.70
#